data_AF-A0AAD8TMU4-F1
#
_entry.id   AF-A0AAD8TMU4-F1
#
_cell.length_a   1.000
_cell.length_b   1.000
_cell.length_c   1.000
_cell.angle_alpha   90.00
_cell.angle_beta   90.00
_cell.angle_gamma   90.00
#
_symmetry.space_group_name_H-M   'P 1'
#
loop_
_entity.id
_entity.type
_entity.pdbx_description
1 polymer ?
#
loop_
_entity_poly.entity_id
_entity_poly.type
_entity_poly.pdbx_seq_one_letter_code
_entity_poly.pdbx_strand_id
1 'polypeptide(L)'
;MASRGTLLFAALPVILSLLVKPISCWSSGGATWYGSPYGAGSDDGRQTLTLLRERNAGGACGYQGAVSQRPFKSMIAAGGPSFFKNGKGCGACYQVKCTGNSACSGRPVTVAITDSCPDGICASQDHFDMSGTAFGAMAYRGKADRLRSAGQLKISYKRVPCNYNGMKISFKVDAGSNPYYLAVMVMYQAGDGDLSAVDVMQGSG
;
A
#
# COMPACT_ATOMS: atom_id res chain seq x y z
N MET A 1 -11.10 -25.01 -64.19
CA MET A 1 -9.79 -24.40 -63.83
C MET A 1 -10.04 -23.39 -62.72
N ALA A 2 -9.77 -23.76 -61.46
CA ALA A 2 -9.87 -22.85 -60.32
C ALA A 2 -8.46 -22.40 -59.92
N SER A 3 -8.20 -21.10 -60.04
CA SER A 3 -6.91 -20.50 -59.66
C SER A 3 -6.78 -20.47 -58.14
N ARG A 4 -5.82 -21.23 -57.60
CA ARG A 4 -5.47 -21.19 -56.17
C ARG A 4 -4.58 -19.97 -55.93
N GLY A 5 -5.15 -18.90 -55.39
CA GLY A 5 -4.40 -17.76 -54.87
C GLY A 5 -3.91 -18.04 -53.45
N THR A 6 -2.61 -18.17 -53.26
CA THR A 6 -1.99 -18.27 -51.93
C THR A 6 -1.84 -16.86 -51.35
N LEU A 7 -2.61 -16.54 -50.30
CA LEU A 7 -2.44 -15.34 -49.49
C LEU A 7 -1.23 -15.55 -48.54
N LEU A 8 -0.13 -14.86 -48.82
CA LEU A 8 1.00 -14.75 -47.89
C LEU A 8 0.66 -13.74 -46.79
N PHE A 9 0.41 -14.22 -45.57
CA PHE A 9 0.42 -13.37 -44.38
C PHE A 9 1.87 -13.04 -44.02
N ALA A 10 2.31 -11.81 -44.33
CA ALA A 10 3.54 -11.28 -43.78
C ALA A 10 3.32 -11.00 -42.28
N ALA A 11 3.78 -11.90 -41.42
CA ALA A 11 3.88 -11.64 -39.99
C ALA A 11 4.99 -10.60 -39.75
N LEU A 12 4.62 -9.32 -39.76
CA LEU A 12 5.49 -8.25 -39.27
C LEU A 12 5.71 -8.52 -37.78
N PRO A 13 6.96 -8.69 -37.32
CA PRO A 13 7.23 -8.78 -35.89
C PRO A 13 6.87 -7.43 -35.28
N VAL A 14 5.74 -7.37 -34.58
CA VAL A 14 5.48 -6.31 -33.62
C VAL A 14 6.52 -6.50 -32.53
N ILE A 15 7.64 -5.81 -32.66
CA ILE A 15 8.61 -5.65 -31.56
C ILE A 15 7.84 -4.85 -30.51
N LEU A 16 7.20 -5.55 -29.57
CA LEU A 16 6.70 -4.95 -28.35
C LEU A 16 7.93 -4.53 -27.57
N SER A 17 8.36 -3.30 -27.81
CA SER A 17 9.32 -2.59 -27.00
C SER A 17 8.70 -2.47 -25.60
N LEU A 18 8.81 -3.52 -24.80
CA LEU A 18 8.68 -3.43 -23.36
C LEU A 18 9.77 -2.46 -22.94
N LEU A 19 9.41 -1.18 -22.83
CA LEU A 19 10.09 -0.25 -21.96
C LEU A 19 9.92 -0.82 -20.56
N VAL A 20 10.73 -1.82 -20.20
CA VAL A 20 11.00 -2.17 -18.83
C VAL A 20 11.68 -0.93 -18.28
N LYS A 21 10.87 0.03 -17.79
CA LYS A 21 11.37 1.16 -17.03
C LYS A 21 12.25 0.54 -15.95
N PRO A 22 13.55 0.88 -15.88
CA PRO A 22 14.38 0.35 -14.82
C PRO A 22 13.72 0.70 -13.49
N ILE A 23 13.28 -0.33 -12.75
CA ILE A 23 13.01 -0.26 -11.32
C ILE A 23 14.36 0.15 -10.72
N SER A 24 14.60 1.34 -10.17
CA SER A 24 13.73 2.34 -9.59
C SER A 24 14.60 3.57 -9.26
N CYS A 25 14.35 4.73 -9.87
CA CYS A 25 14.89 5.98 -9.31
C CYS A 25 14.14 6.29 -8.00
N TRP A 26 14.87 6.79 -7.00
CA TRP A 26 14.26 7.35 -5.81
C TRP A 26 13.57 8.65 -6.19
N SER A 27 12.29 8.79 -5.85
CA SER A 27 11.54 10.04 -5.92
C SER A 27 11.68 10.80 -4.60
N SER A 28 11.56 12.12 -4.65
CA SER A 28 11.49 12.96 -3.45
C SER A 28 10.04 13.14 -3.01
N GLY A 29 9.81 13.26 -1.71
CA GLY A 29 8.50 13.53 -1.16
C GLY A 29 8.56 14.00 0.29
N GLY A 30 7.40 14.10 0.91
CA GLY A 30 7.26 14.37 2.34
C GLY A 30 6.75 13.17 3.12
N ALA A 31 7.00 13.17 4.43
CA ALA A 31 6.31 12.29 5.35
C ALA A 31 5.91 13.00 6.63
N THR A 32 4.73 12.66 7.15
CA THR A 32 4.27 12.93 8.52
C THR A 32 3.92 11.61 9.17
N TRP A 33 3.37 11.65 10.38
CA TRP A 33 2.81 10.46 11.01
C TRP A 33 1.56 10.77 11.82
N TYR A 34 0.74 9.75 12.03
CA TYR A 34 -0.54 9.84 12.73
C TYR A 34 -0.78 8.65 13.68
N GLY A 35 -1.75 8.81 14.56
CA GLY A 35 -2.14 7.80 15.55
C GLY A 35 -1.16 7.65 16.71
N SER A 36 -1.11 6.46 17.31
CA SER A 36 -0.18 6.18 18.41
C SER A 36 1.29 6.10 17.94
N PRO A 37 2.26 6.60 18.74
CA PRO A 37 3.69 6.54 18.45
C PRO A 37 4.25 5.15 18.12
N TYR A 38 3.58 4.10 18.62
CA TYR A 38 3.92 2.69 18.43
C TYR A 38 2.75 1.88 17.84
N GLY A 39 1.75 2.58 17.29
CA GLY A 39 0.56 2.00 16.69
C GLY A 39 0.64 1.88 15.19
N ALA A 40 -0.50 1.53 14.59
CA ALA A 40 -0.69 1.31 13.15
C ALA A 40 -1.50 2.44 12.49
N GLY A 41 -1.35 3.68 12.95
CA GLY A 41 -2.10 4.82 12.40
C GLY A 41 -3.52 4.90 12.96
N SER A 42 -4.53 4.66 12.12
CA SER A 42 -5.94 4.56 12.50
C SER A 42 -6.15 3.33 13.38
N ASP A 43 -5.83 3.49 14.67
CA ASP A 43 -5.63 2.43 15.67
C ASP A 43 -6.64 1.25 15.56
N ASP A 44 -6.11 0.04 15.72
CA ASP A 44 -6.85 -1.22 15.77
C ASP A 44 -7.30 -1.60 17.18
N GLY A 45 -7.95 -0.68 17.92
CA GLY A 45 -8.81 -1.07 19.04
C GLY A 45 -8.21 -1.92 20.18
N ARG A 46 -6.88 -2.05 20.33
CA ARG A 46 -6.33 -2.64 21.55
C ARG A 46 -6.36 -1.58 22.66
N GLN A 47 -7.46 -1.61 23.43
CA GLN A 47 -7.77 -0.85 24.66
C GLN A 47 -8.82 0.28 24.56
N THR A 48 -9.98 0.05 23.96
CA THR A 48 -11.21 0.64 24.54
C THR A 48 -12.45 -0.14 24.15
N LEU A 49 -13.17 -0.60 25.18
CA LEU A 49 -14.45 -1.30 25.22
C LEU A 49 -15.62 -0.45 24.68
N THR A 50 -15.49 0.17 23.51
CA THR A 50 -16.55 0.97 22.90
C THR A 50 -16.90 0.41 21.53
N LEU A 51 -18.06 -0.26 21.47
CA LEU A 51 -18.71 -0.90 20.31
C LEU A 51 -19.00 0.03 19.11
N LEU A 52 -18.44 1.24 19.09
CA LEU A 52 -18.64 2.24 18.04
C LEU A 52 -17.35 2.51 17.23
N ARG A 53 -16.20 1.97 17.64
CA ARG A 53 -14.88 2.33 17.08
C ARG A 53 -14.38 1.39 15.97
N GLU A 54 -15.04 0.26 15.72
CA GLU A 54 -14.62 -0.70 14.68
C GLU A 54 -14.80 -0.18 13.25
N ARG A 55 -15.67 0.81 13.01
CA ARG A 55 -15.95 1.27 11.64
C ARG A 55 -14.81 1.99 10.94
N ASN A 56 -13.81 2.48 11.67
CA ASN A 56 -12.64 3.19 11.10
C ASN A 56 -11.29 2.54 11.46
N ALA A 57 -11.30 1.38 12.14
CA ALA A 57 -10.06 0.67 12.43
C ALA A 57 -9.42 0.24 11.10
N GLY A 58 -8.10 0.43 10.95
CA GLY A 58 -7.34 -0.08 9.81
C GLY A 58 -7.44 0.70 8.51
N GLY A 59 -8.03 1.90 8.53
CA GLY A 59 -7.96 2.87 7.44
C GLY A 59 -8.91 2.65 6.27
N ALA A 60 -8.88 3.57 5.30
CA ALA A 60 -9.76 3.62 4.14
C ALA A 60 -9.70 2.38 3.23
N CYS A 61 -8.66 1.54 3.33
CA CYS A 61 -8.58 0.27 2.60
C CYS A 61 -9.35 -0.87 3.28
N GLY A 62 -9.89 -0.65 4.50
CA GLY A 62 -10.74 -1.59 5.22
C GLY A 62 -10.02 -2.83 5.77
N TYR A 63 -8.69 -2.80 5.87
CA TYR A 63 -7.92 -3.92 6.43
C TYR A 63 -8.19 -4.16 7.93
N GLN A 64 -8.88 -3.24 8.61
CA GLN A 64 -9.25 -3.37 10.02
C GLN A 64 -8.03 -3.67 10.90
N GLY A 65 -8.19 -4.48 11.95
CA GLY A 65 -7.07 -4.81 12.84
C GLY A 65 -5.93 -5.60 12.19
N ALA A 66 -6.05 -6.01 10.91
CA ALA A 66 -4.93 -6.67 10.22
C ALA A 66 -3.72 -5.75 10.07
N VAL A 67 -3.89 -4.41 10.07
CA VAL A 67 -2.79 -3.45 9.89
C VAL A 67 -1.72 -3.54 10.98
N SER A 68 -2.08 -3.95 12.20
CA SER A 68 -1.13 -4.13 13.31
C SER A 68 -0.52 -5.54 13.35
N GLN A 69 -1.18 -6.51 12.72
CA GLN A 69 -0.78 -7.91 12.74
C GLN A 69 0.15 -8.24 11.59
N ARG A 70 0.73 -9.44 11.62
CA ARG A 70 1.44 -9.95 10.45
C ARG A 70 0.47 -10.01 9.24
N PRO A 71 0.91 -9.60 8.04
CA PRO A 71 2.28 -9.26 7.68
C PRO A 71 2.62 -7.77 7.81
N PHE A 72 1.63 -6.88 7.93
CA PHE A 72 1.83 -5.44 7.97
C PHE A 72 2.62 -4.98 9.18
N LYS A 73 2.35 -5.52 10.38
CA LYS A 73 3.05 -5.22 11.64
C LYS A 73 3.20 -3.72 11.90
N SER A 74 2.15 -2.95 11.64
CA SER A 74 2.17 -1.49 11.73
C SER A 74 3.18 -0.82 10.80
N MET A 75 3.66 -1.49 9.75
CA MET A 75 4.50 -0.89 8.71
C MET A 75 3.60 -0.41 7.57
N ILE A 76 2.80 0.61 7.87
CA ILE A 76 1.73 1.12 7.00
C ILE A 76 1.78 2.64 6.90
N ALA A 77 1.13 3.18 5.86
CA ALA A 77 0.89 4.61 5.70
C ALA A 77 -0.49 4.89 5.08
N ALA A 78 -1.02 6.07 5.41
CA ALA A 78 -2.02 6.75 4.60
C ALA A 78 -1.32 7.45 3.43
N GLY A 79 -1.79 7.22 2.22
CA GLY A 79 -1.23 7.83 1.03
C GLY A 79 -1.98 9.10 0.62
N GLY A 80 -1.25 10.12 0.17
CA GLY A 80 -1.83 11.20 -0.63
C GLY A 80 -2.55 10.70 -1.90
N PRO A 81 -3.28 11.56 -2.63
CA PRO A 81 -4.05 11.15 -3.81
C PRO A 81 -3.23 10.41 -4.88
N SER A 82 -1.94 10.74 -5.05
CA SER A 82 -1.03 10.09 -5.98
C SER A 82 -0.71 8.63 -5.62
N PHE A 83 -0.82 8.27 -4.33
CA PHE A 83 -0.58 6.93 -3.82
C PHE A 83 -1.88 6.15 -3.60
N PHE A 84 -2.87 6.74 -2.92
CA PHE A 84 -4.13 6.07 -2.59
C PHE A 84 -5.00 5.81 -3.83
N LYS A 85 -5.00 6.73 -4.80
CA LYS A 85 -5.68 6.58 -6.10
C LYS A 85 -7.13 6.10 -5.99
N ASN A 86 -7.90 6.71 -5.09
CA ASN A 86 -9.30 6.33 -4.81
C ASN A 86 -9.44 4.82 -4.50
N GLY A 87 -8.54 4.29 -3.67
CA GLY A 87 -8.52 2.89 -3.25
C GLY A 87 -7.73 1.95 -4.17
N LYS A 88 -7.41 2.33 -5.42
CA LYS A 88 -6.63 1.48 -6.33
C LYS A 88 -5.20 1.23 -5.87
N GLY A 89 -4.67 2.11 -5.01
CA GLY A 89 -3.35 1.93 -4.40
C GLY A 89 -3.35 1.13 -3.11
N CYS A 90 -4.50 0.66 -2.62
CA CYS A 90 -4.58 -0.17 -1.42
C CYS A 90 -3.73 -1.43 -1.60
N GLY A 91 -2.86 -1.70 -0.64
CA GLY A 91 -1.94 -2.84 -0.67
C GLY A 91 -0.64 -2.56 -1.43
N ALA A 92 -0.48 -1.44 -2.14
CA ALA A 92 0.78 -1.11 -2.81
C ALA A 92 1.91 -0.86 -1.80
N CYS A 93 3.12 -1.37 -2.10
CA CYS A 93 4.28 -1.25 -1.22
C CYS A 93 5.31 -0.23 -1.72
N TYR A 94 5.88 0.51 -0.77
CA TYR A 94 6.90 1.51 -1.02
C TYR A 94 8.06 1.35 -0.05
N GLN A 95 9.28 1.49 -0.55
CA GLN A 95 10.43 1.77 0.30
C GLN A 95 10.51 3.27 0.52
N VAL A 96 10.64 3.68 1.79
CA VAL A 96 10.72 5.08 2.22
C VAL A 96 11.95 5.24 3.12
N LYS A 97 12.78 6.25 2.87
CA LYS A 97 13.89 6.65 3.73
C LYS A 97 13.86 8.14 3.99
N CYS A 98 14.11 8.55 5.23
CA CYS A 98 14.18 9.97 5.55
C CYS A 98 15.55 10.57 5.26
N THR A 99 15.57 11.86 4.93
CA THR A 99 16.78 12.63 4.60
C THR A 99 16.81 13.95 5.39
N GLY A 100 18.00 14.50 5.61
CA GLY A 100 18.16 15.85 6.18
C GLY A 100 17.88 16.01 7.68
N ASN A 101 17.54 14.95 8.42
CA ASN A 101 17.40 14.99 9.87
C ASN A 101 18.48 14.12 10.56
N SER A 102 19.11 14.64 11.62
CA SER A 102 20.19 13.96 12.37
C SER A 102 19.78 12.64 13.07
N ALA A 103 18.48 12.39 13.21
CA ALA A 103 17.94 11.12 13.71
C ALA A 103 17.75 10.08 12.60
N CYS A 104 17.76 10.47 11.33
CA CYS A 104 17.59 9.55 10.19
C CYS A 104 18.73 8.56 10.09
N SER A 105 18.39 7.26 10.02
CA SER A 105 19.39 6.21 9.78
C SER A 105 19.88 6.16 8.33
N GLY A 106 19.14 6.78 7.40
CA GLY A 106 19.35 6.65 5.95
C GLY A 106 18.93 5.29 5.37
N ARG A 107 18.56 4.32 6.22
CA ARG A 107 18.07 3.01 5.79
C ARG A 107 16.58 3.08 5.47
N PRO A 108 16.12 2.47 4.37
CA PRO A 108 14.71 2.49 4.04
C PRO A 108 13.90 1.51 4.89
N VAL A 109 12.66 1.88 5.16
CA VAL A 109 11.62 1.00 5.65
C VAL A 109 10.66 0.68 4.50
N THR A 110 10.00 -0.47 4.53
CA THR A 110 8.92 -0.79 3.57
C THR A 110 7.58 -0.56 4.25
N VAL A 111 6.70 0.18 3.59
CA VAL A 111 5.32 0.41 4.05
C VAL A 111 4.31 -0.02 3.00
N ALA A 112 3.15 -0.46 3.45
CA ALA A 112 1.98 -0.66 2.59
C ALA A 112 1.01 0.52 2.72
N ILE A 113 0.36 0.90 1.61
CA ILE A 113 -0.74 1.86 1.63
C ILE A 113 -1.99 1.16 2.14
N THR A 114 -2.50 1.60 3.28
CA THR A 114 -3.70 1.01 3.94
C THR A 114 -4.77 2.05 4.25
N ASP A 115 -4.49 3.32 3.99
CA ASP A 115 -5.35 4.43 4.39
C ASP A 115 -5.21 5.61 3.40
N SER A 116 -6.07 6.61 3.56
CA SER A 116 -6.12 7.79 2.69
C SER A 116 -5.76 9.05 3.47
N CYS A 117 -4.91 9.89 2.90
CA CYS A 117 -4.65 11.25 3.35
C CYS A 117 -5.04 12.22 2.23
N PRO A 118 -6.32 12.64 2.14
CA PRO A 118 -6.81 13.35 0.95
C PRO A 118 -6.45 14.83 0.92
N ASP A 119 -6.15 15.43 2.08
CA ASP A 119 -6.12 16.89 2.25
C ASP A 119 -4.75 17.45 2.67
N GLY A 120 -4.66 18.77 2.74
CA GLY A 120 -3.50 19.48 3.27
C GLY A 120 -2.22 19.17 2.49
N ILE A 121 -1.15 18.84 3.21
CA ILE A 121 0.14 18.54 2.57
C ILE A 121 0.11 17.26 1.71
N CYS A 122 -0.78 16.32 2.04
CA CYS A 122 -0.94 15.10 1.25
C CYS A 122 -1.56 15.37 -0.12
N ALA A 123 -2.36 16.43 -0.25
CA ALA A 123 -2.92 16.86 -1.52
C ALA A 123 -1.95 17.70 -2.37
N SER A 124 -1.01 18.40 -1.73
CA SER A 124 -0.15 19.38 -2.42
C SER A 124 1.14 18.78 -2.98
N GLN A 125 1.53 17.59 -2.52
CA GLN A 125 2.73 16.89 -2.97
C GLN A 125 2.63 15.38 -2.71
N ASP A 126 3.58 14.62 -3.27
CA ASP A 126 3.79 13.23 -2.90
C ASP A 126 4.17 13.13 -1.42
N HIS A 127 3.19 12.72 -0.60
CA HIS A 127 3.33 12.67 0.85
C HIS A 127 2.78 11.36 1.43
N PHE A 128 3.52 10.80 2.38
CA PHE A 128 3.09 9.66 3.18
C PHE A 128 2.74 10.13 4.59
N ASP A 129 1.51 9.92 5.04
CA ASP A 129 1.19 10.07 6.45
C ASP A 129 1.31 8.69 7.13
N MET A 130 2.48 8.44 7.71
CA MET A 130 2.89 7.10 8.14
C MET A 130 2.30 6.75 9.51
N SER A 131 2.15 5.47 9.82
CA SER A 131 1.97 5.08 11.22
C SER A 131 3.19 5.50 12.08
N GLY A 132 2.96 5.77 13.37
CA GLY A 132 4.06 6.10 14.29
C GLY A 132 5.18 5.06 14.33
N THR A 133 4.81 3.77 14.21
CA THR A 133 5.77 2.66 14.12
C THR A 133 6.64 2.76 12.86
N ALA A 134 6.03 2.93 11.68
CA ALA A 134 6.77 3.00 10.42
C ALA A 134 7.66 4.27 10.34
N PHE A 135 7.15 5.40 10.83
CA PHE A 135 7.89 6.65 10.85
C PHE A 135 9.12 6.57 11.76
N GLY A 136 8.93 6.08 13.00
CA GLY A 136 10.02 5.88 13.96
C GLY A 136 11.06 4.85 13.49
N ALA A 137 10.66 3.85 12.71
CA ALA A 137 11.56 2.83 12.18
C ALA A 137 12.59 3.35 11.16
N MET A 138 12.41 4.56 10.60
CA MET A 138 13.42 5.21 9.77
C MET A 138 14.60 5.78 10.57
N ALA A 139 14.46 5.93 11.89
CA ALA A 139 15.48 6.50 12.75
C ALA A 139 16.63 5.53 13.06
N TYR A 140 17.76 6.06 13.52
CA TYR A 140 18.74 5.24 14.23
C TYR A 140 18.12 4.59 15.46
N ARG A 141 18.64 3.43 15.86
CA ARG A 141 18.23 2.73 17.09
C ARG A 141 18.29 3.70 18.28
N GLY A 142 17.19 3.79 19.03
CA GLY A 142 17.05 4.70 20.17
C GLY A 142 16.71 6.16 19.82
N LYS A 143 16.57 6.53 18.55
CA LYS A 143 16.20 7.89 18.11
C LYS A 143 14.79 8.00 17.51
N ALA A 144 13.96 6.97 17.64
CA ALA A 144 12.61 6.93 17.06
C ALA A 144 11.72 8.08 17.58
N ASP A 145 11.72 8.32 18.90
CA ASP A 145 10.97 9.44 19.50
C ASP A 145 11.46 10.78 18.96
N ARG A 146 12.77 11.00 18.93
CA ARG A 146 13.37 12.22 18.39
C ARG A 146 13.00 12.45 16.93
N LEU A 147 12.96 11.39 16.12
CA LEU A 147 12.53 11.51 14.74
C LEU A 147 11.05 11.88 14.65
N ARG A 148 10.17 11.20 15.40
CA ARG A 148 8.73 11.51 15.49
C ARG A 148 8.45 12.95 15.93
N SER A 149 9.23 13.49 16.87
CA SER A 149 9.11 14.89 17.31
C SER A 149 9.44 15.92 16.24
N ALA A 150 10.08 15.54 15.13
CA ALA A 150 10.25 16.44 13.99
C ALA A 150 8.91 16.75 13.29
N GLY A 151 7.89 15.89 13.47
CA GLY A 151 6.56 16.01 12.89
C GLY A 151 6.54 15.71 11.39
N GLN A 152 7.29 16.48 10.62
CA GLN A 152 7.38 16.40 9.16
C GLN A 152 8.83 16.17 8.71
N LEU A 153 9.01 15.28 7.75
CA LEU A 153 10.32 14.95 7.16
C LEU A 153 10.31 15.12 5.65
N LYS A 154 11.48 15.48 5.11
CA LYS A 154 11.82 15.18 3.72
C LYS A 154 12.21 13.72 3.61
N ILE A 155 11.72 13.06 2.57
CA ILE A 155 11.99 11.65 2.31
C ILE A 155 12.43 11.44 0.87
N SER A 156 13.05 10.28 0.66
CA SER A 156 13.11 9.66 -0.65
C SER A 156 12.28 8.38 -0.61
N TYR A 157 11.49 8.12 -1.65
CA TYR A 157 10.67 6.92 -1.74
C TYR A 157 10.77 6.25 -3.11
N LYS A 158 10.37 4.99 -3.18
CA LYS A 158 10.18 4.26 -4.44
C LYS A 158 9.18 3.14 -4.27
N ARG A 159 8.40 2.86 -5.33
CA ARG A 159 7.51 1.69 -5.36
C ARG A 159 8.34 0.42 -5.43
N VAL A 160 7.94 -0.61 -4.69
CA VAL A 160 8.59 -1.92 -4.66
C VAL A 160 7.55 -3.03 -4.66
N PRO A 161 7.89 -4.24 -5.14
CA PRO A 161 7.04 -5.40 -4.94
C PRO A 161 6.79 -5.65 -3.44
N CYS A 162 5.55 -5.94 -3.08
CA CYS A 162 5.20 -6.38 -1.73
C CYS A 162 5.76 -7.78 -1.47
N ASN A 163 6.43 -7.95 -0.33
CA ASN A 163 6.92 -9.24 0.14
C ASN A 163 6.27 -9.59 1.48
N TYR A 164 5.35 -10.56 1.45
CA TYR A 164 4.67 -11.09 2.63
C TYR A 164 5.20 -12.46 3.08
N ASN A 165 6.44 -12.81 2.69
CA ASN A 165 7.18 -13.99 3.14
C ASN A 165 6.38 -15.32 3.03
N GLY A 166 5.76 -15.55 1.88
CA GLY A 166 5.00 -16.78 1.61
C GLY A 166 3.57 -16.80 2.16
N MET A 167 3.10 -15.70 2.76
CA MET A 167 1.67 -15.56 3.10
C MET A 167 0.82 -15.65 1.84
N LYS A 168 -0.22 -16.49 1.90
CA LYS A 168 -1.15 -16.68 0.79
C LYS A 168 -2.12 -15.51 0.68
N ILE A 169 -2.53 -15.21 -0.55
CA ILE A 169 -3.67 -14.31 -0.80
C ILE A 169 -4.86 -14.82 0.00
N SER A 170 -5.52 -13.89 0.68
CA SER A 170 -6.70 -14.18 1.50
C SER A 170 -7.89 -13.37 1.02
N PHE A 171 -9.07 -13.96 1.08
CA PHE A 171 -10.32 -13.33 0.70
C PHE A 171 -11.18 -13.18 1.95
N LYS A 172 -11.55 -11.95 2.27
CA LYS A 172 -12.41 -11.65 3.42
C LYS A 172 -13.75 -11.17 2.92
N VAL A 173 -14.80 -11.91 3.24
CA VAL A 173 -16.18 -11.53 2.95
C VAL A 173 -16.59 -10.41 3.90
N ASP A 174 -17.12 -9.33 3.34
CA ASP A 174 -17.64 -8.21 4.12
C ASP A 174 -18.91 -8.61 4.89
N ALA A 175 -19.08 -8.07 6.10
CA ALA A 175 -20.21 -8.40 6.97
C ALA A 175 -21.58 -8.00 6.38
N GLY A 176 -21.62 -7.04 5.44
CA GLY A 176 -22.82 -6.68 4.70
C GLY A 176 -23.21 -7.65 3.59
N SER A 177 -22.38 -8.65 3.30
CA SER A 177 -22.68 -9.66 2.28
C SER A 177 -23.87 -10.54 2.69
N ASN A 178 -24.67 -10.94 1.71
CA ASN A 178 -25.87 -11.77 1.88
C ASN A 178 -26.15 -12.53 0.56
N PRO A 179 -27.18 -13.39 0.47
CA PRO A 179 -27.44 -14.18 -0.74
C PRO A 179 -27.66 -13.38 -2.04
N TYR A 180 -27.89 -12.07 -1.95
CA TYR A 180 -28.14 -11.18 -3.09
C TYR A 180 -27.04 -10.12 -3.31
N TYR A 181 -26.05 -10.05 -2.41
CA TYR A 181 -24.95 -9.07 -2.48
C TYR A 181 -23.66 -9.67 -1.93
N LEU A 182 -22.59 -9.61 -2.71
CA LEU A 182 -21.27 -10.10 -2.31
C LEU A 182 -20.26 -8.95 -2.37
N ALA A 183 -19.61 -8.68 -1.25
CA ALA A 183 -18.44 -7.83 -1.19
C ALA A 183 -17.28 -8.62 -0.57
N VAL A 184 -16.15 -8.66 -1.27
CA VAL A 184 -14.95 -9.41 -0.86
C VAL A 184 -13.74 -8.51 -0.94
N MET A 185 -13.00 -8.47 0.16
CA MET A 185 -11.68 -7.86 0.21
C MET A 185 -10.62 -8.90 -0.11
N VAL A 186 -9.79 -8.59 -1.10
CA VAL A 186 -8.59 -9.37 -1.39
C VAL A 186 -7.44 -8.80 -0.56
N MET A 187 -6.74 -9.66 0.18
CA MET A 187 -5.67 -9.29 1.10
C MET A 187 -4.37 -10.01 0.71
N TYR A 188 -3.25 -9.37 1.06
CA TYR A 188 -1.90 -9.93 0.98
C TYR A 188 -1.44 -10.29 -0.44
N GLN A 189 -1.79 -9.44 -1.41
CA GLN A 189 -1.30 -9.48 -2.78
C GLN A 189 0.19 -9.16 -2.81
N ALA A 190 1.02 -10.20 -2.89
CA ALA A 190 2.45 -10.03 -3.10
C ALA A 190 2.74 -9.52 -4.53
N GLY A 191 4.00 -9.14 -4.80
CA GLY A 191 4.37 -8.63 -6.11
C GLY A 191 3.90 -7.20 -6.31
N ASP A 192 3.30 -6.88 -7.46
CA ASP A 192 2.86 -5.52 -7.75
C ASP A 192 1.78 -5.01 -6.80
N GLY A 193 0.99 -5.88 -6.17
CA GLY A 193 -0.02 -5.49 -5.18
C GLY A 193 -1.29 -4.84 -5.76
N ASP A 194 -1.26 -4.33 -7.00
CA ASP A 194 -2.42 -3.75 -7.69
C ASP A 194 -3.29 -4.84 -8.31
N LEU A 195 -4.62 -4.70 -8.20
CA LEU A 195 -5.59 -5.55 -8.89
C LEU A 195 -6.26 -4.76 -10.02
N SER A 196 -6.25 -5.32 -11.25
CA SER A 196 -6.93 -4.73 -12.41
C SER A 196 -8.38 -5.20 -12.56
N ALA A 197 -8.67 -6.45 -12.20
CA ALA A 197 -9.99 -7.06 -12.22
C ALA A 197 -10.08 -8.20 -11.19
N VAL A 198 -11.30 -8.48 -10.72
CA VAL A 198 -11.64 -9.65 -9.91
C VAL A 198 -12.96 -10.18 -10.44
N ASP A 199 -12.94 -11.42 -10.92
CA ASP A 199 -14.11 -12.12 -11.44
C ASP A 199 -14.48 -13.29 -10.52
N VAL A 200 -15.77 -13.61 -10.46
CA VAL A 200 -16.31 -14.71 -9.65
C VAL A 200 -17.07 -15.66 -10.57
N MET A 201 -16.89 -16.97 -10.37
CA MET A 201 -17.62 -18.01 -11.05
C MET A 201 -18.22 -18.96 -10.03
N GLN A 202 -19.48 -19.35 -10.21
CA GLN A 202 -20.10 -20.37 -9.39
C GLN A 202 -19.48 -21.72 -9.71
N GLY A 203 -18.97 -22.41 -8.69
CA GLY A 203 -18.44 -23.75 -8.84
C GLY A 203 -19.54 -24.76 -9.15
N SER A 204 -19.30 -25.64 -10.12
CA SER A 204 -20.07 -26.87 -10.29
C SER A 204 -19.67 -27.84 -9.18
N GLY A 205 -20.54 -28.03 -8.20
CA GLY A 205 -20.37 -29.03 -7.13
C GLY A 205 -20.48 -30.46 -7.65
#